data_AF-A0A3D2KNK4-F1
#
_entry.id   AF-A0A3D2KNK4-F1
#
_cell.length_a   1.000
_cell.length_b   1.000
_cell.length_c   1.000
_cell.angle_alpha   90.00
_cell.angle_beta   90.00
_cell.angle_gamma   90.00
#
_symmetry.space_group_name_H-M   'P 1'
#
loop_
_entity.id
_entity.type
_entity.pdbx_description
1 polymer ?
#
loop_
_entity_poly.entity_id
_entity_poly.type
_entity_poly.pdbx_seq_one_letter_code
_entity_poly.pdbx_strand_id
1 'polypeptide(L)'
;PWVRLGKYYYELGLTTMAALELGDCLERGVVDPEAATILGSCLLAKGQTHEAERCFRQALAWNRSWWRAWLGLWDCLRKRAATVAAEAADLLPEDETLAELAGEALAESPEAPTA
;
A
#
# COMPACT_ATOMS: atom_id res chain seq x y z
N PRO A 1 -6.77 2.86 23.78
CA PRO A 1 -7.93 1.94 23.77
C PRO A 1 -8.30 1.48 22.35
N TRP A 2 -8.45 2.41 21.41
CA TRP A 2 -8.90 2.15 20.04
C TRP A 2 -7.81 1.62 19.09
N VAL A 3 -6.55 2.09 19.23
CA VAL A 3 -5.41 1.55 18.47
C VAL A 3 -5.24 0.03 18.65
N ARG A 4 -5.40 -0.47 19.89
CA ARG A 4 -5.30 -1.90 20.18
C ARG A 4 -6.43 -2.69 19.54
N LEU A 5 -7.64 -2.13 19.50
CA LEU A 5 -8.79 -2.74 18.87
C LEU A 5 -8.61 -2.80 17.34
N GLY A 6 -8.15 -1.71 16.72
CA GLY A 6 -7.83 -1.68 15.29
C GLY A 6 -6.74 -2.69 14.90
N LYS A 7 -5.69 -2.82 15.71
CA LYS A 7 -4.65 -3.86 15.54
C LYS A 7 -5.22 -5.27 15.66
N TYR A 8 -6.09 -5.50 16.63
CA TYR A 8 -6.77 -6.79 16.80
C TYR A 8 -7.67 -7.15 15.61
N TYR A 9 -8.44 -6.17 15.08
CA TYR A 9 -9.21 -6.40 13.86
C TYR A 9 -8.33 -6.75 12.65
N TYR A 10 -7.14 -6.15 12.57
CA TYR A 10 -6.18 -6.49 11.52
C TYR A 10 -5.67 -7.92 11.63
N GLU A 11 -5.33 -8.37 12.84
CA GLU A 11 -4.92 -9.77 13.09
C GLU A 11 -6.03 -10.77 12.72
N LEU A 12 -7.30 -10.40 12.89
CA LEU A 12 -8.45 -11.19 12.47
C LEU A 12 -8.78 -11.11 10.97
N GLY A 13 -8.01 -10.34 10.19
CA GLY A 13 -8.26 -10.12 8.76
C GLY A 13 -9.45 -9.20 8.46
N LEU A 14 -10.05 -8.57 9.47
CA LEU A 14 -11.16 -7.63 9.34
C LEU A 14 -10.64 -6.24 8.92
N THR A 15 -10.06 -6.18 7.73
CA THR A 15 -9.31 -5.02 7.21
C THR A 15 -10.13 -3.74 7.13
N THR A 16 -11.43 -3.81 6.87
CA THR A 16 -12.32 -2.64 6.87
C THR A 16 -12.51 -2.07 8.27
N MET A 17 -12.76 -2.91 9.27
CA MET A 17 -12.90 -2.45 10.66
C MET A 17 -11.57 -1.93 11.20
N ALA A 18 -10.46 -2.62 10.89
CA ALA A 18 -9.12 -2.16 11.24
C ALA A 18 -8.83 -0.76 10.68
N ALA A 19 -9.09 -0.54 9.38
CA ALA A 19 -8.86 0.74 8.74
C ALA A 19 -9.69 1.87 9.36
N LEU A 20 -10.96 1.61 9.68
CA LEU A 20 -11.84 2.60 10.30
C LEU A 20 -11.31 3.04 11.68
N GLU A 21 -11.06 2.07 12.56
CA GLU A 21 -10.62 2.34 13.94
C GLU A 21 -9.23 2.99 13.98
N LEU A 22 -8.30 2.51 13.14
CA LEU A 22 -6.95 3.06 13.08
C LEU A 22 -6.94 4.45 12.44
N GLY A 23 -7.72 4.67 11.38
CA GLY A 23 -7.85 5.99 10.76
C GLY A 23 -8.34 7.04 11.75
N ASP A 24 -9.44 6.75 12.46
CA ASP A 24 -10.04 7.65 13.45
C ASP A 24 -9.11 7.90 14.66
N CYS A 25 -8.22 6.95 14.99
CA CYS A 25 -7.16 7.19 15.99
C CYS A 25 -6.11 8.18 15.49
N LEU A 26 -5.61 7.97 14.27
CA LEU A 26 -4.53 8.78 13.70
C LEU A 26 -5.03 10.21 13.41
N GLU A 27 -6.29 10.37 12.99
CA GLU A 27 -6.94 11.68 12.80
C GLU A 27 -7.04 12.47 14.10
N ARG A 28 -7.24 11.79 15.25
CA ARG A 28 -7.19 12.43 16.58
C ARG A 28 -5.77 12.73 17.07
N GLY A 29 -4.75 12.57 16.23
CA GLY A 29 -3.37 12.92 16.51
C GLY A 29 -2.59 11.84 17.27
N VAL A 30 -3.10 10.61 17.35
CA VAL A 30 -2.32 9.51 17.92
C VAL A 30 -1.13 9.20 17.02
N VAL A 31 0.08 9.24 17.59
CA VAL A 31 1.33 8.93 16.90
C VAL A 31 1.68 7.47 17.13
N ASP A 32 1.44 6.63 16.13
CA ASP A 32 1.78 5.20 16.16
C ASP A 32 2.19 4.74 14.74
N PRO A 33 3.51 4.52 14.50
CA PRO A 33 4.01 4.05 13.20
C PRO A 33 3.43 2.71 12.76
N GLU A 34 3.15 1.81 13.69
CA GLU A 34 2.56 0.50 13.40
C GLU A 34 1.10 0.65 12.98
N ALA A 35 0.32 1.48 13.68
CA ALA A 35 -1.06 1.77 13.31
C ALA A 35 -1.16 2.40 11.91
N ALA A 36 -0.28 3.37 11.60
CA ALA A 36 -0.21 3.97 10.27
C ALA A 36 0.23 2.95 9.19
N THR A 37 1.16 2.05 9.52
CA THR A 37 1.55 0.97 8.60
C THR A 37 0.40 0.03 8.31
N ILE A 38 -0.33 -0.41 9.35
CA ILE A 38 -1.47 -1.32 9.20
C ILE A 38 -2.59 -0.68 8.38
N LEU A 39 -2.92 0.59 8.67
CA LEU A 39 -3.89 1.35 7.86
C LEU A 39 -3.44 1.38 6.39
N GLY A 40 -2.16 1.68 6.13
CA GLY A 40 -1.59 1.65 4.79
C GLY A 40 -1.73 0.30 4.10
N SER A 41 -1.45 -0.80 4.80
CA SER A 41 -1.64 -2.15 4.27
C SER A 41 -3.11 -2.46 3.95
N CYS A 42 -4.06 -2.03 4.80
CA CYS A 42 -5.49 -2.19 4.52
C CYS A 42 -5.93 -1.40 3.28
N LEU A 43 -5.45 -0.16 3.12
CA LEU A 43 -5.74 0.68 1.94
C LEU A 43 -5.13 0.09 0.66
N LEU A 44 -3.91 -0.43 0.75
CA LEU A 44 -3.22 -1.07 -0.38
C LEU A 44 -3.96 -2.33 -0.86
N ALA A 45 -4.50 -3.11 0.07
CA ALA A 45 -5.34 -4.28 -0.23
C ALA A 45 -6.66 -3.90 -0.93
N LYS A 46 -7.16 -2.68 -0.69
CA LYS A 46 -8.33 -2.10 -1.37
C LYS A 46 -8.00 -1.43 -2.71
N GLY A 47 -6.72 -1.44 -3.13
CA GLY A 47 -6.26 -0.75 -4.34
C GLY A 47 -6.08 0.76 -4.19
N GLN A 48 -6.26 1.32 -2.98
CA GLN A 48 -6.09 2.74 -2.69
C GLN A 48 -4.60 3.09 -2.50
N THR A 49 -3.80 2.86 -3.54
CA THR A 49 -2.33 2.90 -3.48
C THR A 49 -1.77 4.26 -3.04
N HIS A 50 -2.38 5.37 -3.46
CA HIS A 50 -1.94 6.71 -3.06
C HIS A 50 -2.16 7.02 -1.57
N GLU A 51 -3.29 6.59 -1.02
CA GLU A 51 -3.60 6.79 0.40
C GLU A 51 -2.73 5.88 1.27
N ALA A 52 -2.49 4.65 0.80
CA ALA A 52 -1.54 3.72 1.43
C ALA A 52 -0.12 4.33 1.50
N GLU A 53 0.38 4.86 0.39
CA GLU A 53 1.68 5.52 0.30
C GLU A 53 1.83 6.66 1.32
N ARG A 54 0.78 7.48 1.50
CA ARG A 54 0.74 8.53 2.52
C ARG A 54 0.86 7.96 3.93
N CYS A 55 0.15 6.90 4.24
CA CYS A 55 0.21 6.25 5.56
C CYS A 55 1.61 5.69 5.86
N PHE A 56 2.25 5.03 4.88
CA PHE A 56 3.61 4.53 5.03
C PHE A 56 4.63 5.65 5.22
N ARG A 57 4.52 6.75 4.45
CA ARG A 57 5.39 7.92 4.65
C ARG A 57 5.17 8.57 6.02
N GLN A 58 3.94 8.63 6.51
CA GLN A 58 3.63 9.13 7.85
C GLN A 58 4.31 8.27 8.93
N ALA A 59 4.21 6.94 8.82
CA ALA A 59 4.88 6.02 9.72
C ALA A 59 6.41 6.23 9.75
N LEU A 60 7.02 6.43 8.57
CA LEU A 60 8.45 6.71 8.43
C LEU A 60 8.86 8.11 8.92
N ALA A 61 7.96 9.09 8.85
CA ALA A 61 8.19 10.40 9.42
C ALA A 61 8.27 10.34 10.95
N TRP A 62 7.43 9.53 11.58
CA TRP A 62 7.46 9.29 13.03
C TRP A 62 8.60 8.36 13.46
N ASN A 63 8.88 7.31 12.68
CA ASN A 63 9.96 6.38 12.94
C ASN A 63 10.60 5.90 11.63
N ARG A 64 11.72 6.51 11.26
CA ARG A 64 12.48 6.17 10.04
C ARG A 64 12.99 4.73 10.01
N SER A 65 13.18 4.11 11.18
CA SER A 65 13.66 2.73 11.31
C SER A 65 12.52 1.71 11.25
N TRP A 66 11.28 2.13 11.01
CA TRP A 66 10.13 1.24 10.92
C TRP A 66 10.12 0.49 9.57
N TRP A 67 10.89 -0.61 9.50
CA TRP A 67 11.12 -1.37 8.27
C TRP A 67 9.85 -1.86 7.56
N ARG A 68 8.78 -2.18 8.31
CA ARG A 68 7.51 -2.60 7.70
C ARG A 68 6.86 -1.50 6.85
N ALA A 69 7.03 -0.22 7.21
CA ALA A 69 6.56 0.88 6.38
C ALA A 69 7.41 1.06 5.12
N TRP A 70 8.71 0.74 5.16
CA TRP A 70 9.54 0.72 3.95
C TRP A 70 9.08 -0.36 2.96
N LEU A 71 8.72 -1.55 3.46
CA LEU A 71 8.15 -2.59 2.61
C LEU A 71 6.82 -2.17 1.99
N GLY A 72 5.90 -1.65 2.79
CA GLY A 72 4.62 -1.15 2.27
C GLY A 72 4.78 -0.01 1.26
N LEU A 73 5.76 0.87 1.47
CA LEU A 73 6.10 1.92 0.50
C LEU A 73 6.65 1.36 -0.81
N TRP A 74 7.53 0.35 -0.72
CA TRP A 74 8.05 -0.35 -1.90
C TRP A 74 6.91 -1.00 -2.70
N ASP A 75 5.98 -1.70 -2.04
CA ASP A 75 4.81 -2.31 -2.69
C ASP A 75 3.95 -1.25 -3.41
N CYS A 76 3.72 -0.10 -2.77
CA CYS A 76 2.97 1.01 -3.38
C CYS A 76 3.64 1.53 -4.66
N LEU A 77 4.96 1.77 -4.59
CA LEU A 77 5.70 2.30 -5.72
C LEU A 77 5.75 1.30 -6.88
N ARG A 78 5.88 0.02 -6.60
CA ARG A 78 5.83 -1.04 -7.61
C ARG A 78 4.48 -1.12 -8.31
N LYS A 79 3.38 -1.10 -7.56
CA LYS A 79 2.04 -1.06 -8.15
C LYS A 79 1.83 0.16 -9.04
N ARG A 80 2.31 1.34 -8.63
CA ARG A 80 2.22 2.56 -9.45
C ARG A 80 3.10 2.50 -10.70
N ALA A 81 4.30 1.93 -10.60
CA ALA A 81 5.16 1.73 -11.75
C ALA A 81 4.48 0.81 -12.78
N ALA A 82 3.88 -0.29 -12.32
CA ALA A 82 3.13 -1.20 -13.17
C ALA A 82 1.93 -0.53 -13.87
N THR A 83 1.15 0.30 -13.17
CA THR A 83 0.03 1.02 -13.80
C THR A 83 0.51 2.01 -14.87
N VAL A 84 1.59 2.76 -14.58
CA VAL A 84 2.15 3.72 -15.55
C VAL A 84 2.72 3.00 -16.77
N ALA A 85 3.39 1.85 -16.55
CA ALA A 85 3.95 1.07 -17.64
C ALA A 85 2.85 0.45 -18.52
N ALA A 86 1.76 -0.03 -17.93
CA ALA A 86 0.58 -0.50 -18.67
C ALA A 86 -0.06 0.62 -19.51
N GLU A 87 -0.28 1.80 -18.92
CA GLU A 87 -0.82 2.96 -19.65
C GLU A 87 0.11 3.41 -20.80
N ALA A 88 1.43 3.37 -20.60
CA ALA A 88 2.40 3.71 -21.63
C ALA A 88 2.40 2.70 -22.79
N ALA A 89 2.32 1.40 -22.49
CA ALA A 89 2.24 0.34 -23.49
C ALA A 89 0.94 0.42 -24.31
N ASP A 90 -0.19 0.78 -23.69
CA ASP A 90 -1.47 0.98 -24.38
C ASP A 90 -1.40 2.15 -25.39
N LEU A 91 -0.59 3.18 -25.11
CA LEU A 91 -0.42 4.33 -26.00
C LEU A 91 0.51 4.04 -27.19
N LEU A 92 1.48 3.14 -27.03
CA LEU A 92 2.50 2.81 -28.02
C LEU A 92 2.70 1.29 -28.13
N PRO A 93 1.71 0.54 -28.64
CA PRO A 93 1.74 -0.93 -28.65
C PRO A 93 2.79 -1.53 -29.59
N GLU A 94 3.35 -0.74 -30.53
CA GLU A 94 4.41 -1.18 -31.43
C GLU A 94 5.82 -1.00 -30.84
N ASP A 95 5.96 -0.32 -29.69
CA ASP A 95 7.25 -0.13 -29.04
C ASP A 95 7.58 -1.34 -28.14
N GLU A 96 8.42 -2.22 -28.68
CA GLU A 96 8.87 -3.46 -28.03
C GLU A 96 9.56 -3.19 -26.67
N THR A 97 10.24 -2.04 -26.51
CA THR A 97 10.91 -1.68 -25.26
C THR A 97 9.93 -1.31 -24.16
N LEU A 98 8.84 -0.61 -24.51
CA LEU A 98 7.76 -0.30 -23.58
C LEU A 98 6.97 -1.55 -23.19
N ALA A 99 6.76 -2.48 -24.14
CA ALA A 99 6.13 -3.77 -23.87
C ALA A 99 6.97 -4.63 -22.92
N GLU A 100 8.30 -4.68 -23.08
CA GLU A 100 9.21 -5.39 -22.18
C GLU A 100 9.22 -4.79 -20.77
N LEU A 101 9.38 -3.47 -20.65
CA LEU A 101 9.37 -2.76 -19.36
C LEU A 101 8.03 -2.90 -18.62
N ALA A 102 6.92 -2.87 -19.35
CA ALA A 102 5.59 -3.15 -18.79
C ALA A 102 5.47 -4.61 -18.34
N GLY A 103 5.99 -5.55 -19.13
CA GLY A 103 6.05 -6.97 -18.80
C GLY A 103 6.83 -7.24 -17.51
N GLU A 104 8.00 -6.64 -17.33
CA GLU A 104 8.81 -6.75 -16.10
C GLU A 104 8.07 -6.17 -14.88
N ALA A 105 7.51 -4.97 -15.02
CA ALA A 105 6.79 -4.30 -13.94
C ALA A 105 5.53 -5.07 -13.51
N LEU A 106 4.86 -5.76 -14.44
CA LEU A 106 3.69 -6.60 -14.18
C LEU A 106 4.07 -7.99 -13.65
N ALA A 107 5.10 -8.63 -14.20
CA ALA A 107 5.54 -9.98 -13.81
C ALA A 107 6.12 -10.02 -12.39
N GLU A 108 6.72 -8.92 -11.93
CA GLU A 108 7.17 -8.84 -10.56
C GLU A 108 6.02 -8.66 -9.56
N SER A 109 4.82 -8.22 -9.97
CA SER A 109 3.67 -8.07 -9.07
C SER A 109 3.22 -9.46 -8.60
N PRO A 110 3.27 -9.78 -7.29
CA PRO A 110 2.69 -11.02 -6.82
C PRO A 110 1.20 -10.98 -7.16
N GLU A 111 0.80 -11.93 -8.00
CA GLU A 111 -0.50 -12.07 -8.63
C GLU A 111 -1.65 -11.77 -7.66
N ALA A 112 -2.63 -10.99 -8.14
CA ALA A 112 -3.99 -11.22 -7.70
C ALA A 112 -4.40 -12.61 -8.22
N PRO A 113 -5.07 -13.45 -7.41
CA PRO A 113 -5.35 -14.82 -7.78
C PRO A 113 -6.26 -14.86 -9.01
N THR A 114 -5.90 -15.73 -9.95
CA THR A 114 -6.80 -16.24 -10.99
C THR A 114 -8.07 -16.81 -10.37
N ALA A 115 -9.21 -16.19 -10.63
CA ALA A 115 -10.54 -16.80 -10.59
C ALA A 115 -11.49 -16.04 -11.52
#